data_AF-A0A1E5NCE6-F1
#
_entry.id   AF-A0A1E5NCE6-F1
#
_cell.length_a   1.000
_cell.length_b   1.000
_cell.length_c   1.000
_cell.angle_alpha   90.00
_cell.angle_beta   90.00
_cell.angle_gamma   90.00
#
_symmetry.space_group_name_H-M   'P 1'
#
loop_
_entity.id
_entity.type
_entity.pdbx_description
1 polymer ?
#
loop_
_entity_poly.entity_id
_entity_poly.type
_entity_poly.pdbx_seq_one_letter_code
_entity_poly.pdbx_strand_id
1 'polypeptide(L)'
;MSQTSVQEKKTIRYGSAKVLIGDRFDKLINIGAARSVAVKETITTSDIESDNAGTIATLVTEHKMELTLDSLEINFKNYAEARGGIDNIDSYDGKTEVTKQYIVESDTYKRGEEIKVPFRNADGSEVTITKVEKKNSMGNILIEESSYEKIGTSGIKITDSKISPSTDTLIITYTRTMPKMVRMATGGKSSTIRPKCILIVNTNAEGKELRIYLPQASIAGGLEFSFPSDKAQDVLVGKLSFSATLAGNQQSGEQLAWYEDEQSAGKDEEEIKDTEEETSDTESEPNVPLTLESDKPNVDIRADGNDTVVLTSNADEITHTVEPPDQQFFDVSYEAETKTFTITGKAEGTATLKITAKKSGSEDIIKDISINIQAAN
;
A
#
# COMPACT_ATOMS: atom_id res chain seq x y z
N MET A 1 -40.54 3.62 5.44
CA MET A 1 -40.21 3.22 6.82
C MET A 1 -38.99 2.33 6.77
N SER A 2 -37.90 2.75 7.43
CA SER A 2 -36.74 1.89 7.67
C SER A 2 -37.12 0.80 8.67
N GLN A 3 -36.67 -0.44 8.41
CA GLN A 3 -36.99 -1.61 9.23
C GLN A 3 -36.07 -1.76 10.46
N THR A 4 -34.93 -1.06 10.46
CA THR A 4 -33.92 -1.08 11.54
C THR A 4 -33.27 0.32 11.67
N SER A 5 -32.59 0.57 12.79
CA SER A 5 -31.77 1.76 13.04
C SER A 5 -30.28 1.39 13.13
N VAL A 6 -29.41 2.36 12.82
CA VAL A 6 -27.97 2.24 13.08
C VAL A 6 -27.77 2.06 14.59
N GLN A 7 -27.00 1.04 14.98
CA GLN A 7 -26.66 0.77 16.38
C GLN A 7 -25.36 1.46 16.75
N GLU A 8 -24.29 1.18 16.00
CA GLU A 8 -22.93 1.64 16.30
C GLU A 8 -22.38 2.45 15.12
N LYS A 9 -22.63 3.77 15.11
CA LYS A 9 -22.30 4.61 13.94
C LYS A 9 -20.80 4.59 13.61
N LYS A 10 -19.94 4.52 14.62
CA LYS A 10 -18.47 4.48 14.46
C LYS A 10 -17.96 3.19 13.79
N THR A 11 -18.74 2.12 13.81
CA THR A 11 -18.39 0.85 13.14
C THR A 11 -18.75 0.85 11.65
N ILE A 12 -19.43 1.88 11.15
CA ILE A 12 -19.73 2.03 9.73
C ILE A 12 -18.53 2.70 9.05
N ARG A 13 -17.85 1.95 8.19
CA ARG A 13 -16.61 2.38 7.55
C ARG A 13 -16.80 2.66 6.08
N TYR A 14 -16.10 3.68 5.60
CA TYR A 14 -16.03 4.06 4.19
C TYR A 14 -14.57 4.18 3.77
N GLY A 15 -14.31 4.01 2.48
CA GLY A 15 -13.03 4.38 1.87
C GLY A 15 -12.19 3.20 1.38
N SER A 16 -10.91 3.49 1.15
CA SER A 16 -9.92 2.58 0.59
C SER A 16 -9.07 1.92 1.67
N ALA A 17 -8.30 0.91 1.30
CA ALA A 17 -7.31 0.30 2.17
C ALA A 17 -5.90 0.41 1.55
N LYS A 18 -4.92 0.73 2.39
CA LYS A 18 -3.50 0.63 2.08
C LYS A 18 -3.07 -0.82 2.27
N VAL A 19 -2.34 -1.37 1.31
CA VAL A 19 -1.81 -2.74 1.38
C VAL A 19 -0.30 -2.69 1.47
N LEU A 20 0.23 -3.38 2.47
CA LEU A 20 1.64 -3.42 2.83
C LEU A 20 2.12 -4.88 2.77
N ILE A 21 3.23 -5.16 2.09
CA ILE A 21 3.74 -6.53 1.91
C ILE A 21 5.23 -6.59 2.24
N GLY A 22 5.70 -7.67 2.87
CA GLY A 22 7.13 -7.85 3.11
C GLY A 22 7.49 -9.19 3.74
N ASP A 23 8.76 -9.38 4.08
CA ASP A 23 9.22 -10.59 4.77
C ASP A 23 8.83 -10.62 6.26
N ARG A 24 8.56 -9.45 6.85
CA ARG A 24 8.21 -9.24 8.25
C ARG A 24 7.37 -7.96 8.40
N PHE A 25 6.56 -7.87 9.44
CA PHE A 25 5.71 -6.69 9.69
C PHE A 25 6.49 -5.38 9.95
N ASP A 26 7.75 -5.45 10.41
CA ASP A 26 8.62 -4.27 10.57
C ASP A 26 9.31 -3.83 9.26
N LYS A 27 9.17 -4.62 8.19
CA LYS A 27 9.84 -4.42 6.89
C LYS A 27 8.86 -4.60 5.75
N LEU A 28 7.75 -3.87 5.83
CA LEU A 28 6.74 -3.88 4.78
C LEU A 28 6.97 -2.76 3.77
N ILE A 29 6.67 -3.03 2.51
CA ILE A 29 6.61 -2.06 1.44
C ILE A 29 5.16 -1.75 1.09
N ASN A 30 4.86 -0.49 0.79
CA ASN A 30 3.57 -0.11 0.23
C ASN A 30 3.53 -0.51 -1.25
N ILE A 31 2.50 -1.28 -1.63
CA ILE A 31 2.36 -1.73 -3.02
C ILE A 31 1.84 -0.65 -3.96
N GLY A 32 1.38 0.49 -3.42
CA GLY A 32 0.91 1.65 -4.18
C GLY A 32 -0.60 1.80 -4.14
N ALA A 33 -1.12 2.69 -4.99
CA ALA A 33 -2.56 2.89 -5.16
C ALA A 33 -3.24 1.63 -5.73
N ALA A 34 -4.33 1.21 -5.09
CA ALA A 34 -5.14 0.09 -5.52
C ALA A 34 -6.63 0.39 -5.32
N ARG A 35 -7.47 -0.30 -6.08
CA ARG A 35 -8.92 -0.34 -5.87
C ARG A 35 -9.39 -1.78 -5.68
N SER A 36 -10.66 -1.95 -5.33
CA SER A 36 -11.27 -3.28 -5.16
C SER A 36 -10.51 -4.17 -4.17
N VAL A 37 -9.87 -3.57 -3.15
CA VAL A 37 -9.16 -4.33 -2.11
C VAL A 37 -10.21 -5.10 -1.32
N ALA A 38 -10.11 -6.42 -1.34
CA ALA A 38 -11.08 -7.30 -0.70
C ALA A 38 -10.35 -8.42 0.04
N VAL A 39 -10.83 -8.70 1.25
CA VAL A 39 -10.40 -9.83 2.07
C VAL A 39 -11.57 -10.78 2.19
N LYS A 40 -11.32 -12.06 1.99
CA LYS A 40 -12.33 -13.11 2.10
C LYS A 40 -11.82 -14.26 2.93
N GLU A 41 -12.57 -14.62 3.96
CA GLU A 41 -12.38 -15.84 4.72
C GLU A 41 -13.15 -16.99 4.05
N THR A 42 -12.50 -18.14 3.92
CA THR A 42 -13.15 -19.38 3.45
C THR A 42 -12.87 -20.48 4.46
N ILE A 43 -13.94 -21.10 4.96
CA ILE A 43 -13.91 -22.23 5.89
C ILE A 43 -14.61 -23.40 5.19
N THR A 44 -13.88 -24.51 5.03
CA THR A 44 -14.44 -25.76 4.53
C THR A 44 -14.54 -26.74 5.69
N THR A 45 -15.67 -27.43 5.82
CA THR A 45 -15.90 -28.43 6.85
C THR A 45 -16.19 -29.80 6.26
N SER A 46 -15.97 -30.84 7.06
CA SER A 46 -16.39 -32.21 6.78
C SER A 46 -17.08 -32.77 8.01
N ASP A 47 -18.22 -33.40 7.79
CA ASP A 47 -18.94 -34.11 8.83
C ASP A 47 -18.39 -35.53 8.99
N ILE A 48 -18.28 -35.98 10.24
CA ILE A 48 -18.14 -37.37 10.60
C ILE A 48 -19.54 -37.88 10.88
N GLU A 49 -20.03 -38.76 10.02
CA GLU A 49 -21.34 -39.37 10.17
C GLU A 49 -21.24 -40.74 10.84
N SER A 50 -22.25 -41.06 11.63
CA SER A 50 -22.51 -42.37 12.20
C SER A 50 -23.68 -43.01 11.47
N ASP A 51 -23.52 -44.28 11.08
CA ASP A 51 -24.53 -45.07 10.37
C ASP A 51 -25.87 -45.17 11.13
N ASN A 52 -25.87 -44.95 12.45
CA ASN A 52 -27.05 -45.07 13.30
C ASN A 52 -27.42 -43.80 14.09
N ALA A 53 -26.59 -42.76 14.09
CA ALA A 53 -26.82 -41.53 14.86
C ALA A 53 -26.69 -40.22 14.06
N GLY A 54 -26.38 -40.28 12.76
CA GLY A 54 -26.18 -39.09 11.92
C GLY A 54 -24.84 -38.40 12.21
N THR A 55 -24.71 -37.09 11.95
CA THR A 55 -23.47 -36.33 12.18
C THR A 55 -23.08 -36.34 13.66
N ILE A 56 -21.91 -36.90 13.98
CA ILE A 56 -21.35 -36.95 15.35
C ILE A 56 -20.30 -35.87 15.60
N ALA A 57 -19.68 -35.32 14.56
CA ALA A 57 -18.76 -34.19 14.66
C ALA A 57 -18.62 -33.48 13.30
N THR A 58 -18.33 -32.18 13.32
CA THR A 58 -17.97 -31.39 12.14
C THR A 58 -16.54 -30.91 12.31
N LEU A 59 -15.66 -31.27 11.38
CA LEU A 59 -14.25 -30.89 11.37
C LEU A 59 -14.02 -29.75 10.39
N VAL A 60 -13.20 -28.76 10.77
CA VAL A 60 -12.66 -27.80 9.82
C VAL A 60 -11.53 -28.49 9.04
N THR A 61 -11.72 -28.66 7.73
CA THR A 61 -10.74 -29.31 6.85
C THR A 61 -9.84 -28.30 6.16
N GLU A 62 -10.32 -27.07 5.98
CA GLU A 62 -9.57 -25.97 5.41
C GLU A 62 -10.03 -24.64 6.00
N HIS A 63 -9.07 -23.78 6.33
CA HIS A 63 -9.32 -22.42 6.78
C HIS A 63 -8.31 -21.50 6.10
N LYS A 64 -8.80 -20.63 5.21
CA LYS A 64 -7.98 -19.77 4.36
C LYS A 64 -8.49 -18.35 4.36
N MET A 65 -7.55 -17.42 4.21
CA MET A 65 -7.83 -16.02 3.92
C MET A 65 -7.32 -15.70 2.53
N GLU A 66 -8.13 -15.00 1.74
CA GLU A 66 -7.78 -14.53 0.41
C GLU A 66 -7.77 -13.01 0.40
N LEU A 67 -6.73 -12.41 -0.17
CA LEU A 67 -6.66 -10.98 -0.46
C LEU A 67 -6.65 -10.80 -1.97
N THR A 68 -7.55 -9.98 -2.49
CA THR A 68 -7.53 -9.54 -3.90
C THR A 68 -7.48 -8.03 -3.99
N LEU A 69 -6.79 -7.51 -5.00
CA LEU A 69 -6.78 -6.09 -5.31
C LEU A 69 -6.47 -5.81 -6.79
N ASP A 70 -6.91 -4.65 -7.23
CA ASP A 70 -6.60 -4.06 -8.54
C ASP A 70 -5.54 -2.97 -8.35
N SER A 71 -4.27 -3.27 -8.61
CA SER A 71 -3.20 -2.29 -8.54
C SER A 71 -3.28 -1.32 -9.71
N LEU A 72 -3.20 -0.03 -9.40
CA LEU A 72 -3.13 1.06 -10.39
C LEU A 72 -1.69 1.48 -10.69
N GLU A 73 -0.72 0.97 -9.91
CA GLU A 73 0.70 1.29 -10.05
C GLU A 73 1.49 0.07 -10.54
N ILE A 74 2.03 0.16 -11.76
CA ILE A 74 2.85 -0.89 -12.35
C ILE A 74 4.31 -0.72 -11.91
N ASN A 75 4.60 -1.13 -10.67
CA ASN A 75 5.93 -1.06 -10.09
C ASN A 75 6.59 -2.45 -10.00
N PHE A 76 7.40 -2.81 -10.99
CA PHE A 76 8.03 -4.13 -11.07
C PHE A 76 8.84 -4.55 -9.84
N LYS A 77 9.42 -3.61 -9.08
CA LYS A 77 10.11 -3.96 -7.82
C LYS A 77 9.12 -4.47 -6.78
N ASN A 78 8.00 -3.77 -6.62
CA ASN A 78 6.94 -4.17 -5.69
C ASN A 78 6.28 -5.50 -6.12
N TYR A 79 6.04 -5.69 -7.42
CA TYR A 79 5.51 -6.95 -7.94
C TYR A 79 6.44 -8.13 -7.65
N ALA A 80 7.75 -8.00 -7.94
CA ALA A 80 8.70 -9.07 -7.68
C ALA A 80 8.84 -9.39 -6.18
N GLU A 81 8.79 -8.37 -5.32
CA GLU A 81 8.80 -8.55 -3.88
C GLU A 81 7.55 -9.33 -3.41
N ALA A 82 6.36 -8.92 -3.87
CA ALA A 82 5.10 -9.60 -3.55
C ALA A 82 5.03 -11.04 -4.07
N ARG A 83 5.75 -11.35 -5.17
CA ARG A 83 5.77 -12.66 -5.82
C ARG A 83 6.76 -13.66 -5.20
N GLY A 84 7.40 -13.31 -4.09
CA GLY A 84 8.09 -14.29 -3.26
C GLY A 84 9.35 -14.90 -3.89
N GLY A 85 10.05 -14.15 -4.75
CA GLY A 85 11.39 -14.50 -5.23
C GLY A 85 11.45 -15.31 -6.53
N ILE A 86 10.34 -15.47 -7.25
CA ILE A 86 10.30 -16.17 -8.55
C ILE A 86 10.74 -15.30 -9.74
N ASP A 87 10.94 -14.00 -9.52
CA ASP A 87 11.30 -13.02 -10.53
C ASP A 87 12.76 -12.55 -10.40
N ASN A 88 13.37 -12.18 -11.53
CA ASN A 88 14.62 -11.42 -11.59
C ASN A 88 14.30 -9.96 -11.86
N ILE A 89 14.92 -9.06 -11.09
CA ILE A 89 14.80 -7.61 -11.26
C ILE A 89 16.18 -7.03 -11.52
N ASP A 90 16.30 -6.34 -12.65
CA ASP A 90 17.46 -5.54 -13.00
C ASP A 90 17.06 -4.06 -13.10
N SER A 91 17.98 -3.15 -12.78
CA SER A 91 17.86 -1.73 -13.08
C SER A 91 19.02 -1.31 -13.97
N TYR A 92 18.71 -0.63 -15.08
CA TYR A 92 19.69 -0.14 -16.05
C TYR A 92 19.66 1.38 -16.09
N ASP A 93 20.83 2.00 -16.19
CA ASP A 93 21.04 3.45 -16.13
C ASP A 93 20.86 4.17 -17.48
N GLY A 94 20.80 3.41 -18.59
CA GLY A 94 20.73 3.96 -19.95
C GLY A 94 22.10 4.20 -20.61
N LYS A 95 23.21 3.91 -19.92
CA LYS A 95 24.56 4.31 -20.32
C LYS A 95 25.58 3.19 -20.23
N THR A 96 25.43 2.32 -19.25
CA THR A 96 26.37 1.22 -19.01
C THR A 96 26.10 0.10 -20.02
N GLU A 97 27.17 -0.31 -20.70
CA GLU A 97 27.13 -1.46 -21.59
C GLU A 97 27.13 -2.76 -20.76
N VAL A 98 26.26 -3.71 -21.13
CA VAL A 98 26.18 -5.02 -20.48
C VAL A 98 26.28 -6.14 -21.49
N THR A 99 26.82 -7.28 -21.06
CA THR A 99 26.85 -8.50 -21.86
C THR A 99 25.51 -9.24 -21.77
N LYS A 100 24.98 -9.65 -22.91
CA LYS A 100 23.75 -10.45 -23.03
C LYS A 100 23.95 -11.59 -24.02
N GLN A 101 23.01 -12.53 -23.98
CA GLN A 101 22.99 -13.69 -24.86
C GLN A 101 21.69 -13.71 -25.66
N TYR A 102 21.80 -14.11 -26.92
CA TYR A 102 20.68 -14.45 -27.78
C TYR A 102 20.81 -15.92 -28.16
N ILE A 103 19.80 -16.71 -27.79
CA ILE A 103 19.76 -18.15 -28.08
C ILE A 103 19.00 -18.32 -29.39
N VAL A 104 19.66 -18.96 -30.35
CA VAL A 104 19.08 -19.31 -31.65
C VAL A 104 18.88 -20.82 -31.63
N GLU A 105 17.65 -21.22 -31.35
CA GLU A 105 17.27 -22.64 -31.23
C GLU A 105 17.53 -23.38 -32.54
N SER A 106 17.84 -24.67 -32.44
CA SER A 106 17.88 -25.53 -33.62
C SER A 106 16.56 -25.48 -34.39
N ASP A 107 16.62 -25.76 -35.68
CA ASP A 107 15.52 -25.68 -36.65
C ASP A 107 15.00 -24.25 -36.95
N THR A 108 15.57 -23.20 -36.33
CA THR A 108 15.14 -21.80 -36.56
C THR A 108 16.04 -21.00 -37.50
N TYR A 109 17.16 -21.57 -37.94
CA TYR A 109 18.11 -20.93 -38.85
C TYR A 109 18.56 -21.87 -39.95
N LYS A 110 19.20 -21.32 -40.99
CA LYS A 110 19.86 -22.10 -42.03
C LYS A 110 21.29 -21.63 -42.25
N ARG A 111 22.12 -22.54 -42.75
CA ARG A 111 23.47 -22.19 -43.18
C ARG A 111 23.41 -21.21 -44.35
N GLY A 112 24.30 -20.22 -44.35
CA GLY A 112 24.35 -19.20 -45.40
C GLY A 112 23.30 -18.09 -45.30
N GLU A 113 22.32 -18.20 -44.38
CA GLU A 113 21.38 -17.12 -44.08
C GLU A 113 21.92 -16.24 -42.94
N GLU A 114 21.63 -14.93 -42.99
CA GLU A 114 22.00 -14.01 -41.91
C GLU A 114 21.12 -14.27 -40.68
N ILE A 115 21.79 -14.46 -39.55
CA ILE A 115 21.19 -14.48 -38.22
C ILE A 115 21.54 -13.14 -37.57
N LYS A 116 20.53 -12.30 -37.40
CA LYS A 116 20.69 -10.96 -36.81
C LYS A 116 20.22 -10.94 -35.36
N VAL A 117 21.03 -10.36 -34.47
CA VAL A 117 20.60 -10.12 -33.10
C VAL A 117 19.46 -9.09 -33.12
N PRO A 118 18.26 -9.41 -32.61
CA PRO A 118 17.06 -8.58 -32.82
C PRO A 118 17.00 -7.35 -31.89
N PHE A 119 18.01 -7.14 -31.05
CA PHE A 119 18.03 -6.11 -30.03
C PHE A 119 18.92 -4.93 -30.43
N ARG A 120 18.52 -3.73 -30.02
CA ARG A 120 19.25 -2.47 -30.29
C ARG A 120 19.76 -1.84 -28.99
N ASN A 121 20.81 -1.04 -29.11
CA ASN A 121 21.27 -0.15 -28.05
C ASN A 121 20.20 0.91 -27.73
N ALA A 122 20.35 1.57 -26.59
CA ALA A 122 19.45 2.64 -26.12
C ALA A 122 19.28 3.78 -27.13
N ASP A 123 20.30 4.07 -27.93
CA ASP A 123 20.31 5.09 -28.98
C ASP A 123 19.73 4.60 -30.33
N GLY A 124 19.27 3.35 -30.40
CA GLY A 124 18.76 2.73 -31.62
C GLY A 124 19.83 2.12 -32.53
N SER A 125 21.11 2.25 -32.21
CA SER A 125 22.20 1.62 -32.97
C SER A 125 22.20 0.08 -32.81
N GLU A 126 22.90 -0.60 -33.72
CA GLU A 126 23.09 -2.05 -33.66
C GLU A 126 24.01 -2.45 -32.51
N VAL A 127 23.69 -3.55 -31.85
CA VAL A 127 24.54 -4.17 -30.82
C VAL A 127 25.82 -4.75 -31.42
N THR A 128 26.81 -5.05 -30.57
CA THR A 128 28.07 -5.64 -31.02
C THR A 128 28.19 -7.09 -30.56
N ILE A 129 28.25 -8.02 -31.52
CA ILE A 129 28.55 -9.43 -31.24
C ILE A 129 30.01 -9.57 -30.81
N THR A 130 30.22 -10.26 -29.68
CA THR A 130 31.54 -10.51 -29.08
C THR A 130 31.95 -11.97 -29.09
N LYS A 131 30.99 -12.91 -29.08
CA LYS A 131 31.27 -14.34 -29.10
C LYS A 131 30.10 -15.12 -29.66
N VAL A 132 30.38 -16.20 -30.40
CA VAL A 132 29.38 -17.18 -30.83
C VAL A 132 29.83 -18.56 -30.37
N GLU A 133 28.90 -19.35 -29.83
CA GLU A 133 29.19 -20.71 -29.38
C GLU A 133 28.00 -21.66 -29.60
N LYS A 134 28.25 -22.97 -29.62
CA LYS A 134 27.18 -23.96 -29.58
C LYS A 134 26.71 -24.18 -28.14
N LYS A 135 25.41 -24.31 -27.93
CA LYS A 135 24.81 -24.73 -26.66
C LYS A 135 25.02 -26.24 -26.48
N ASN A 136 26.18 -26.63 -25.96
CA ASN A 136 26.47 -27.99 -25.52
C ASN A 136 27.22 -27.97 -24.18
N SER A 137 27.37 -29.13 -23.53
CA SER A 137 28.00 -29.24 -22.20
C SER A 137 29.46 -28.80 -22.13
N MET A 138 30.15 -28.64 -23.27
CA MET A 138 31.55 -28.21 -23.34
C MET A 138 31.73 -26.79 -23.88
N GLY A 139 30.65 -26.11 -24.32
CA GLY A 139 30.70 -24.75 -24.87
C GLY A 139 31.71 -24.60 -26.01
N ASN A 140 31.42 -25.20 -27.18
CA ASN A 140 32.32 -25.06 -28.32
C ASN A 140 32.23 -23.65 -28.91
N ILE A 141 33.23 -22.83 -28.59
CA ILE A 141 33.41 -21.49 -29.18
C ILE A 141 33.57 -21.64 -30.69
N LEU A 142 32.75 -20.91 -31.44
CA LEU A 142 32.85 -20.82 -32.88
C LEU A 142 33.83 -19.71 -33.24
N ILE A 143 34.65 -19.95 -34.26
CA ILE A 143 35.72 -19.03 -34.67
C ILE A 143 35.23 -18.26 -35.89
N GLU A 144 35.36 -16.93 -35.87
CA GLU A 144 35.06 -16.10 -37.04
C GLU A 144 35.91 -16.52 -38.25
N GLU A 145 35.37 -16.36 -39.45
CA GLU A 145 35.92 -16.78 -40.75
C GLU A 145 36.05 -18.31 -40.94
N SER A 146 36.17 -19.08 -39.87
CA SER A 146 36.22 -20.55 -39.92
C SER A 146 34.85 -21.20 -39.75
N SER A 147 34.07 -20.73 -38.78
CA SER A 147 32.76 -21.26 -38.40
C SER A 147 31.61 -20.40 -38.89
N TYR A 148 31.79 -19.08 -38.88
CA TYR A 148 30.80 -18.10 -39.30
C TYR A 148 31.49 -16.86 -39.86
N GLU A 149 30.78 -16.10 -40.71
CA GLU A 149 31.16 -14.75 -41.13
C GLU A 149 30.34 -13.73 -40.35
N LYS A 150 30.95 -12.63 -39.92
CA LYS A 150 30.23 -11.52 -39.29
C LYS A 150 29.65 -10.59 -40.36
N ILE A 151 28.41 -10.15 -40.15
CA ILE A 151 27.70 -9.21 -41.01
C ILE A 151 27.40 -7.96 -40.18
N GLY A 152 28.09 -6.86 -40.46
CA GLY A 152 28.02 -5.65 -39.64
C GLY A 152 28.46 -5.90 -38.19
N THR A 153 27.83 -5.23 -37.22
CA THR A 153 28.13 -5.45 -35.80
C THR A 153 27.21 -6.47 -35.13
N SER A 154 26.00 -6.68 -35.69
CA SER A 154 24.91 -7.44 -35.06
C SER A 154 24.46 -8.70 -35.80
N GLY A 155 25.06 -9.01 -36.95
CA GLY A 155 24.71 -10.19 -37.76
C GLY A 155 25.84 -11.21 -37.85
N ILE A 156 25.48 -12.48 -38.02
CA ILE A 156 26.39 -13.56 -38.41
C ILE A 156 25.77 -14.40 -39.53
N LYS A 157 26.61 -15.11 -40.27
CA LYS A 157 26.22 -16.11 -41.25
C LYS A 157 27.04 -17.37 -41.03
N ILE A 158 26.39 -18.49 -40.70
CA ILE A 158 27.09 -19.76 -40.49
C ILE A 158 27.62 -20.29 -41.82
N THR A 159 28.90 -20.65 -41.86
CA THR A 159 29.59 -21.15 -43.06
C THR A 159 30.08 -22.59 -42.89
N ASP A 160 30.40 -23.02 -41.68
CA ASP A 160 30.94 -24.36 -41.43
C ASP A 160 29.89 -25.48 -41.64
N SER A 161 30.27 -26.48 -42.43
CA SER A 161 29.45 -27.63 -42.77
C SER A 161 29.20 -28.58 -41.60
N LYS A 162 30.01 -28.51 -40.55
CA LYS A 162 29.90 -29.28 -39.30
C LYS A 162 28.93 -28.68 -38.29
N ILE A 163 28.40 -27.50 -38.55
CA ILE A 163 27.34 -26.89 -37.75
C ILE A 163 26.01 -27.30 -38.39
N SER A 164 25.21 -28.05 -37.64
CA SER A 164 23.95 -28.61 -38.11
C SER A 164 22.77 -27.77 -37.61
N PRO A 165 22.07 -27.02 -38.49
CA PRO A 165 20.96 -26.19 -38.05
C PRO A 165 19.82 -26.97 -37.39
N SER A 166 19.66 -28.26 -37.69
CA SER A 166 18.59 -29.09 -37.11
C SER A 166 18.90 -29.68 -35.74
N THR A 167 20.13 -29.53 -35.24
CA THR A 167 20.53 -30.12 -33.94
C THR A 167 21.34 -29.17 -33.08
N ASP A 168 22.06 -28.23 -33.69
CA ASP A 168 22.92 -27.30 -32.98
C ASP A 168 22.16 -26.01 -32.67
N THR A 169 21.90 -25.76 -31.40
CA THR A 169 21.48 -24.45 -30.88
C THR A 169 22.69 -23.54 -30.72
N LEU A 170 22.58 -22.28 -31.12
CA LEU A 170 23.64 -21.30 -31.01
C LEU A 170 23.38 -20.33 -29.85
N ILE A 171 24.45 -19.88 -29.21
CA ILE A 171 24.45 -18.78 -28.26
C ILE A 171 25.30 -17.67 -28.86
N ILE A 172 24.65 -16.55 -29.20
CA ILE A 172 25.31 -15.34 -29.65
C ILE A 172 25.42 -14.40 -28.45
N THR A 173 26.63 -14.21 -27.96
CA THR A 173 26.94 -13.23 -26.92
C THR A 173 27.24 -11.88 -27.56
N TYR A 174 26.59 -10.85 -27.05
CA TYR A 174 26.71 -9.49 -27.56
C TYR A 174 26.76 -8.49 -26.41
N THR A 175 27.33 -7.32 -26.67
CA THR A 175 27.26 -6.18 -25.77
C THR A 175 26.13 -5.25 -26.17
N ARG A 176 25.45 -4.69 -25.17
CA ARG A 176 24.31 -3.81 -25.36
C ARG A 176 24.28 -2.72 -24.29
N THR A 177 24.18 -1.47 -24.73
CA THR A 177 23.77 -0.37 -23.86
C THR A 177 22.25 -0.43 -23.72
N MET A 178 21.77 -0.86 -22.56
CA MET A 178 20.35 -1.01 -22.29
C MET A 178 19.70 0.37 -22.12
N PRO A 179 18.45 0.60 -22.57
CA PRO A 179 17.74 1.84 -22.24
C PRO A 179 17.57 1.96 -20.72
N LYS A 180 17.40 3.20 -20.22
CA LYS A 180 17.14 3.43 -18.79
C LYS A 180 15.80 2.80 -18.42
N MET A 181 15.82 1.70 -17.67
CA MET A 181 14.61 0.94 -17.34
C MET A 181 14.78 0.07 -16.09
N VAL A 182 13.66 -0.35 -15.53
CA VAL A 182 13.56 -1.49 -14.62
C VAL A 182 13.06 -2.67 -15.44
N ARG A 183 13.78 -3.79 -15.40
CA ARG A 183 13.41 -5.02 -16.10
C ARG A 183 13.02 -6.09 -15.09
N MET A 184 11.84 -6.66 -15.26
CA MET A 184 11.42 -7.88 -14.58
C MET A 184 11.43 -9.05 -15.55
N ALA A 185 11.97 -10.18 -15.13
CA ALA A 185 11.86 -11.45 -15.84
C ALA A 185 11.29 -12.51 -14.90
N THR A 186 10.25 -13.21 -15.35
CA THR A 186 9.55 -14.27 -14.61
C THR A 186 9.88 -15.63 -15.21
N GLY A 187 9.89 -16.67 -14.38
CA GLY A 187 10.02 -18.07 -14.80
C GLY A 187 11.43 -18.65 -14.65
N GLY A 188 11.51 -19.93 -14.28
CA GLY A 188 12.75 -20.71 -14.24
C GLY A 188 13.75 -20.36 -13.13
N LYS A 189 13.50 -19.31 -12.32
CA LYS A 189 14.39 -18.90 -11.22
C LYS A 189 14.26 -19.79 -9.98
N SER A 190 13.03 -20.08 -9.57
CA SER A 190 12.71 -20.88 -8.39
C SER A 190 11.45 -21.69 -8.67
N SER A 191 11.40 -22.92 -8.15
CA SER A 191 10.19 -23.75 -8.10
C SER A 191 9.32 -23.48 -6.86
N THR A 192 9.77 -22.61 -5.97
CA THR A 192 9.10 -22.28 -4.70
C THR A 192 8.80 -20.78 -4.62
N ILE A 193 7.59 -20.45 -4.16
CA ILE A 193 7.17 -19.10 -3.81
C ILE A 193 7.39 -18.95 -2.31
N ARG A 194 8.21 -17.99 -1.91
CA ARG A 194 8.40 -17.67 -0.48
C ARG A 194 7.18 -16.87 0.01
N PRO A 195 6.47 -17.33 1.05
CA PRO A 195 5.38 -16.57 1.65
C PRO A 195 5.86 -15.21 2.21
N LYS A 196 4.93 -14.26 2.28
CA LYS A 196 5.12 -12.89 2.76
C LYS A 196 4.12 -12.57 3.87
N CYS A 197 4.47 -11.62 4.71
CA CYS A 197 3.52 -10.96 5.60
C CYS A 197 2.77 -9.88 4.82
N ILE A 198 1.47 -9.76 5.05
CA ILE A 198 0.63 -8.70 4.48
C ILE A 198 -0.10 -7.99 5.61
N LEU A 199 -0.07 -6.66 5.58
CA LEU A 199 -0.86 -5.80 6.46
C LEU A 199 -1.77 -4.93 5.60
N ILE A 200 -3.05 -4.91 5.94
CA ILE A 200 -4.06 -4.09 5.29
C ILE A 200 -4.51 -3.05 6.30
N VAL A 201 -4.47 -1.78 5.91
CA VAL A 201 -4.77 -0.65 6.80
C VAL A 201 -5.84 0.22 6.17
N ASN A 202 -6.97 0.38 6.85
CA ASN A 202 -7.95 1.41 6.56
C ASN A 202 -7.86 2.48 7.65
N THR A 203 -7.70 3.73 7.27
CA THR A 203 -7.56 4.86 8.19
C THR A 203 -8.77 5.78 8.03
N ASN A 204 -9.41 6.15 9.14
CA ASN A 204 -10.53 7.08 9.12
C ASN A 204 -10.04 8.55 9.09
N ALA A 205 -10.99 9.50 9.08
CA ALA A 205 -10.68 10.93 9.07
C ALA A 205 -9.94 11.42 10.33
N GLU A 206 -10.04 10.68 11.43
CA GLU A 206 -9.40 10.98 12.72
C GLU A 206 -8.00 10.34 12.85
N GLY A 207 -7.54 9.62 11.81
CA GLY A 207 -6.25 8.93 11.83
C GLY A 207 -6.26 7.57 12.55
N LYS A 208 -7.41 7.08 13.00
CA LYS A 208 -7.55 5.75 13.64
C LYS A 208 -7.57 4.65 12.59
N GLU A 209 -6.96 3.51 12.91
CA GLU A 209 -6.76 2.42 11.95
C GLU A 209 -7.60 1.19 12.24
N LEU A 210 -8.18 0.61 11.18
CA LEU A 210 -8.52 -0.80 11.12
C LEU A 210 -7.38 -1.51 10.41
N ARG A 211 -6.75 -2.45 11.12
CA ARG A 211 -5.63 -3.26 10.63
C ARG A 211 -6.03 -4.72 10.52
N ILE A 212 -5.66 -5.33 9.40
CA ILE A 212 -5.81 -6.77 9.15
C ILE A 212 -4.44 -7.33 8.83
N TYR A 213 -4.01 -8.31 9.62
CA TYR A 213 -2.70 -8.92 9.51
C TYR A 213 -2.83 -10.31 8.93
N LEU A 214 -2.04 -10.61 7.90
CA LEU A 214 -1.88 -11.94 7.32
C LEU A 214 -0.40 -12.33 7.47
N PRO A 215 -0.03 -13.12 8.49
CA PRO A 215 1.38 -13.41 8.79
C PRO A 215 2.08 -14.24 7.72
N GLN A 216 1.33 -15.05 6.96
CA GLN A 216 1.89 -15.92 5.93
C GLN A 216 0.94 -16.05 4.72
N ALA A 217 1.20 -15.25 3.68
CA ALA A 217 0.45 -15.26 2.43
C ALA A 217 1.36 -15.40 1.21
N SER A 218 0.92 -16.17 0.22
CA SER A 218 1.64 -16.34 -1.06
C SER A 218 0.79 -15.82 -2.20
N ILE A 219 1.43 -15.33 -3.26
CA ILE A 219 0.73 -14.97 -4.49
C ILE A 219 -0.02 -16.22 -5.00
N ALA A 220 -1.32 -16.08 -5.24
CA ALA A 220 -2.20 -17.15 -5.71
C ALA A 220 -2.46 -17.08 -7.23
N GLY A 221 -2.34 -15.87 -7.81
CA GLY A 221 -2.54 -15.62 -9.23
C GLY A 221 -1.25 -15.35 -10.03
N GLY A 222 -1.37 -15.43 -11.36
CA GLY A 222 -0.36 -14.91 -12.29
C GLY A 222 -0.34 -13.38 -12.34
N LEU A 223 0.57 -12.82 -13.13
CA LEU A 223 0.51 -11.39 -13.49
C LEU A 223 -0.54 -11.22 -14.58
N GLU A 224 -1.55 -10.39 -14.33
CA GLU A 224 -2.53 -9.97 -15.31
C GLU A 224 -2.52 -8.45 -15.42
N PHE A 225 -2.25 -7.93 -16.62
CA PHE A 225 -2.31 -6.50 -16.93
C PHE A 225 -3.44 -6.27 -17.94
N SER A 226 -4.44 -5.50 -17.57
CA SER A 226 -5.58 -5.17 -18.43
C SER A 226 -5.40 -3.76 -19.02
N PHE A 227 -5.05 -3.69 -20.30
CA PHE A 227 -4.85 -2.41 -21.00
C PHE A 227 -6.19 -1.80 -21.41
N PRO A 228 -6.51 -0.59 -20.93
CA PRO A 228 -7.66 0.14 -21.42
C PRO A 228 -7.39 0.66 -22.85
N SER A 229 -8.44 1.07 -23.56
CA SER A 229 -8.27 1.74 -24.86
C SER A 229 -7.69 3.14 -24.67
N ASP A 230 -7.05 3.69 -25.72
CA ASP A 230 -6.38 5.01 -25.67
C ASP A 230 -7.31 6.17 -25.27
N LYS A 231 -8.64 6.00 -25.40
CA LYS A 231 -9.65 7.00 -25.04
C LYS A 231 -10.46 6.63 -23.79
N ALA A 232 -10.12 5.54 -23.13
CA ALA A 232 -10.76 5.17 -21.88
C ALA A 232 -10.45 6.22 -20.81
N GLN A 233 -11.40 6.41 -19.89
CA GLN A 233 -11.18 7.23 -18.71
C GLN A 233 -10.47 6.47 -17.59
N ASP A 234 -10.30 5.16 -17.74
CA ASP A 234 -9.69 4.29 -16.76
C ASP A 234 -8.20 4.06 -17.06
N VAL A 235 -7.45 3.62 -16.05
CA VAL A 235 -6.01 3.37 -16.14
C VAL A 235 -5.71 1.88 -16.30
N LEU A 236 -4.46 1.56 -16.66
CA LEU A 236 -3.96 0.19 -16.65
C LEU A 236 -4.08 -0.42 -15.24
N VAL A 237 -4.69 -1.60 -15.17
CA VAL A 237 -4.86 -2.33 -13.91
C VAL A 237 -4.00 -3.59 -13.93
N GLY A 238 -3.27 -3.81 -12.84
CA GLY A 238 -2.60 -5.07 -12.55
C GLY A 238 -3.28 -5.81 -11.41
N LYS A 239 -3.86 -6.98 -11.69
CA LYS A 239 -4.56 -7.76 -10.64
C LYS A 239 -3.56 -8.53 -9.79
N LEU A 240 -3.73 -8.47 -8.47
CA LEU A 240 -2.98 -9.26 -7.51
C LEU A 240 -3.93 -10.05 -6.62
N SER A 241 -3.62 -11.31 -6.40
CA SER A 241 -4.34 -12.19 -5.49
C SER A 241 -3.37 -12.98 -4.63
N PHE A 242 -3.69 -13.10 -3.34
CA PHE A 242 -2.89 -13.80 -2.36
C PHE A 242 -3.77 -14.78 -1.59
N SER A 243 -3.17 -15.91 -1.22
CA SER A 243 -3.78 -16.90 -0.33
C SER A 243 -2.92 -17.03 0.92
N ALA A 244 -3.53 -16.77 2.08
CA ALA A 244 -2.91 -16.95 3.37
C ALA A 244 -3.09 -18.38 3.88
N THR A 245 -2.11 -18.81 4.67
CA THR A 245 -2.05 -20.12 5.31
C THR A 245 -1.58 -19.95 6.75
N LEU A 246 -1.76 -20.97 7.58
CA LEU A 246 -1.36 -20.91 8.98
C LEU A 246 0.16 -20.71 9.13
N ALA A 247 0.54 -19.64 9.81
CA ALA A 247 1.89 -19.36 10.26
C ALA A 247 2.14 -20.05 11.61
N GLY A 248 2.74 -21.25 11.59
CA GLY A 248 2.90 -22.08 12.79
C GLY A 248 3.71 -21.47 13.94
N ASN A 249 4.46 -20.40 13.68
CA ASN A 249 5.25 -19.67 14.70
C ASN A 249 4.46 -18.56 15.42
N GLN A 250 3.25 -18.24 14.97
CA GLN A 250 2.39 -17.25 15.64
C GLN A 250 1.63 -17.87 16.81
N GLN A 251 1.14 -17.01 17.70
CA GLN A 251 0.29 -17.41 18.81
C GLN A 251 -0.97 -18.10 18.29
N SER A 252 -1.44 -19.13 19.02
CA SER A 252 -2.69 -19.81 18.71
C SER A 252 -3.84 -18.79 18.62
N GLY A 253 -4.58 -18.81 17.51
CA GLY A 253 -5.62 -17.83 17.20
C GLY A 253 -5.19 -16.71 16.24
N GLU A 254 -3.88 -16.46 16.09
CA GLU A 254 -3.32 -15.41 15.23
C GLU A 254 -2.57 -15.98 14.01
N GLN A 255 -2.60 -17.30 13.85
CA GLN A 255 -1.80 -18.01 12.85
C GLN A 255 -2.28 -17.76 11.41
N LEU A 256 -3.59 -17.57 11.20
CA LEU A 256 -4.14 -17.32 9.87
C LEU A 256 -4.24 -15.83 9.57
N ALA A 257 -4.90 -15.10 10.48
CA ALA A 257 -5.07 -13.66 10.45
C ALA A 257 -5.47 -13.15 11.83
N TRP A 258 -5.24 -11.86 12.09
CA TRP A 258 -5.86 -11.14 13.20
C TRP A 258 -6.22 -9.72 12.79
N TYR A 259 -7.08 -9.09 13.60
CA TYR A 259 -7.71 -7.81 13.31
C TYR A 259 -7.55 -6.89 14.51
N GLU A 260 -7.18 -5.64 14.27
CA GLU A 260 -7.14 -4.59 15.28
C GLU A 260 -7.96 -3.42 14.77
N ASP A 261 -8.89 -2.91 15.59
CA ASP A 261 -9.79 -1.84 15.20
C ASP A 261 -9.75 -0.71 16.22
N GLU A 262 -8.94 0.30 15.92
CA GLU A 262 -8.86 1.52 16.74
C GLU A 262 -10.05 2.45 16.47
N GLN A 263 -10.75 2.28 15.35
CA GLN A 263 -11.84 3.19 14.94
C GLN A 263 -13.10 2.99 15.78
N SER A 264 -13.32 1.79 16.32
CA SER A 264 -14.46 1.48 17.20
C SER A 264 -14.19 1.67 18.68
N ALA A 265 -12.93 1.84 19.09
CA ALA A 265 -12.54 1.85 20.50
C ALA A 265 -12.87 3.16 21.27
N GLY A 266 -13.36 4.21 20.60
CA GLY A 266 -13.73 5.48 21.23
C GLY A 266 -15.14 5.47 21.82
N LYS A 267 -15.31 5.91 23.06
CA LYS A 267 -16.63 6.04 23.73
C LYS A 267 -17.59 6.91 22.91
N ASP A 268 -18.80 6.43 22.68
CA ASP A 268 -19.88 7.25 22.15
C ASP A 268 -20.21 8.35 23.16
N GLU A 269 -20.20 9.61 22.71
CA GLU A 269 -20.58 10.77 23.55
C GLU A 269 -22.07 10.73 23.96
N GLU A 270 -22.83 9.68 23.60
CA GLU A 270 -24.21 9.46 24.06
C GLU A 270 -24.36 8.47 25.22
N GLU A 271 -23.29 7.84 25.70
CA GLU A 271 -23.29 7.09 26.98
C GLU A 271 -22.66 7.91 28.12
N ILE A 272 -23.18 9.12 28.35
CA ILE A 272 -23.11 9.76 29.67
C ILE A 272 -24.48 9.56 30.32
N LYS A 273 -24.69 8.36 30.85
CA LYS A 273 -25.63 8.15 31.95
C LYS A 273 -24.88 7.43 33.06
N ASP A 274 -24.64 8.22 34.11
CA ASP A 274 -24.48 7.79 35.49
C ASP A 274 -23.65 6.53 35.72
N THR A 275 -22.34 6.68 35.90
CA THR A 275 -21.66 5.99 37.01
C THR A 275 -20.29 6.61 37.28
N GLU A 276 -20.12 6.96 38.55
CA GLU A 276 -18.91 7.48 39.18
C GLU A 276 -17.82 6.39 39.30
N GLU A 277 -16.57 6.85 39.43
CA GLU A 277 -15.36 6.13 39.91
C GLU A 277 -14.85 4.96 39.02
N GLU A 278 -13.57 4.74 38.76
CA GLU A 278 -12.31 5.10 39.44
C GLU A 278 -11.14 4.92 38.44
N THR A 279 -10.05 5.67 38.69
CA THR A 279 -8.59 5.43 38.47
C THR A 279 -8.11 4.17 37.72
N SER A 280 -6.97 4.07 37.03
CA SER A 280 -5.76 4.84 36.74
C SER A 280 -5.14 4.16 35.51
N ASP A 281 -4.36 4.80 34.65
CA ASP A 281 -2.90 4.65 34.68
C ASP A 281 -2.30 5.55 33.60
N THR A 282 -1.20 6.19 33.96
CA THR A 282 -0.42 7.11 33.12
C THR A 282 0.84 6.41 32.60
N GLU A 283 1.27 6.89 31.43
CA GLU A 283 2.55 6.71 30.73
C GLU A 283 2.49 5.80 29.49
N SER A 284 2.87 6.23 28.28
CA SER A 284 3.20 7.54 27.73
C SER A 284 3.13 7.39 26.20
N GLU A 285 2.25 8.14 25.53
CA GLU A 285 2.12 8.10 24.07
C GLU A 285 3.10 9.07 23.39
N PRO A 286 3.73 8.69 22.27
CA PRO A 286 4.52 9.60 21.46
C PRO A 286 3.61 10.39 20.49
N ASN A 287 3.83 11.71 20.40
CA ASN A 287 3.35 12.60 19.34
C ASN A 287 1.83 12.61 19.06
N VAL A 288 1.04 13.03 20.06
CA VAL A 288 -0.34 13.47 19.82
C VAL A 288 -0.31 14.76 18.98
N PRO A 289 -0.90 14.79 17.76
CA PRO A 289 -0.95 16.00 16.94
C PRO A 289 -1.70 17.14 17.65
N LEU A 290 -1.35 18.39 17.37
CA LEU A 290 -2.00 19.56 17.95
C LEU A 290 -3.48 19.60 17.55
N THR A 291 -4.38 19.46 18.52
CA THR A 291 -5.82 19.66 18.40
C THR A 291 -6.24 20.88 19.21
N LEU A 292 -6.96 21.76 18.55
CA LEU A 292 -7.84 22.73 19.19
C LEU A 292 -9.25 22.19 18.91
N GLU A 293 -10.11 22.05 19.91
CA GLU A 293 -11.56 21.84 19.70
C GLU A 293 -12.21 23.13 19.12
N SER A 294 -11.63 23.63 18.03
CA SER A 294 -11.91 24.89 17.33
C SER A 294 -12.43 24.62 15.91
N ASP A 295 -12.95 23.43 15.64
CA ASP A 295 -13.66 23.16 14.38
C ASP A 295 -15.07 23.76 14.36
N LYS A 296 -15.36 24.61 15.36
CA LYS A 296 -16.43 25.59 15.32
C LYS A 296 -15.86 26.89 14.72
N PRO A 297 -16.00 27.13 13.40
CA PRO A 297 -15.60 28.41 12.80
C PRO A 297 -16.37 29.60 13.38
N ASN A 298 -17.50 29.32 14.02
CA ASN A 298 -18.46 30.27 14.55
C ASN A 298 -18.92 29.81 15.93
N VAL A 299 -19.08 30.76 16.85
CA VAL A 299 -19.70 30.57 18.16
C VAL A 299 -20.90 31.51 18.22
N ASP A 300 -22.10 30.95 18.20
CA ASP A 300 -23.34 31.70 18.39
C ASP A 300 -23.80 31.53 19.84
N ILE A 301 -23.91 32.63 20.58
CA ILE A 301 -24.30 32.65 22.00
C ILE A 301 -25.41 33.67 22.25
N ARG A 302 -26.24 33.45 23.27
CA ARG A 302 -27.28 34.41 23.67
C ARG A 302 -26.75 35.45 24.66
N ALA A 303 -27.29 36.66 24.58
CA ALA A 303 -27.07 37.73 25.55
C ALA A 303 -27.92 37.54 26.83
N ASP A 304 -27.95 36.33 27.40
CA ASP A 304 -28.72 36.01 28.62
C ASP A 304 -27.83 35.70 29.84
N GLY A 305 -26.50 35.75 29.67
CA GLY A 305 -25.51 35.51 30.74
C GLY A 305 -25.41 34.06 31.21
N ASN A 306 -26.22 33.14 30.66
CA ASN A 306 -26.24 31.73 31.04
C ASN A 306 -25.66 30.83 29.94
N ASP A 307 -25.64 31.31 28.70
CA ASP A 307 -25.05 30.59 27.58
C ASP A 307 -23.52 30.67 27.62
N THR A 308 -22.87 29.51 27.71
CA THR A 308 -21.42 29.39 27.88
C THR A 308 -20.85 28.41 26.87
N VAL A 309 -19.82 28.81 26.15
CA VAL A 309 -19.08 27.93 25.24
C VAL A 309 -17.69 27.67 25.80
N VAL A 310 -17.37 26.37 25.87
CA VAL A 310 -16.08 25.86 26.32
C VAL A 310 -15.29 25.40 25.10
N LEU A 311 -14.06 25.90 24.94
CA LEU A 311 -13.12 25.46 23.91
C LEU A 311 -11.86 24.92 24.57
N THR A 312 -11.48 23.69 24.27
CA THR A 312 -10.28 23.05 24.86
C THR A 312 -9.20 22.83 23.81
N SER A 313 -7.93 22.76 24.24
CA SER A 313 -6.79 22.52 23.36
C SER A 313 -5.73 21.66 24.02
N ASN A 314 -5.08 20.80 23.24
CA ASN A 314 -3.96 19.97 23.70
C ASN A 314 -2.57 20.62 23.45
N ALA A 315 -2.53 21.94 23.28
CA ALA A 315 -1.31 22.72 23.02
C ALA A 315 -0.45 22.90 24.27
N ASP A 316 0.87 22.93 24.09
CA ASP A 316 1.82 23.24 25.17
C ASP A 316 1.73 24.73 25.53
N GLU A 317 1.67 25.59 24.50
CA GLU A 317 1.61 27.05 24.60
C GLU A 317 0.42 27.59 23.81
N ILE A 318 -0.31 28.54 24.41
CA ILE A 318 -1.43 29.24 23.77
C ILE A 318 -1.27 30.74 24.00
N THR A 319 -1.34 31.50 22.92
CA THR A 319 -1.53 32.96 22.97
C THR A 319 -2.85 33.32 22.31
N HIS A 320 -3.60 34.26 22.90
CA HIS A 320 -4.89 34.65 22.39
C HIS A 320 -5.11 36.17 22.46
N THR A 321 -5.93 36.68 21.55
CA THR A 321 -6.41 38.06 21.55
C THR A 321 -7.86 38.12 21.11
N VAL A 322 -8.56 39.17 21.52
CA VAL A 322 -9.96 39.39 21.20
C VAL A 322 -10.12 40.70 20.44
N GLU A 323 -10.88 40.68 19.35
CA GLU A 323 -11.13 41.85 18.50
C GLU A 323 -12.64 42.08 18.31
N PRO A 324 -13.20 43.24 18.67
CA PRO A 324 -12.56 44.38 19.33
C PRO A 324 -12.20 44.08 20.80
N PRO A 325 -11.19 44.75 21.38
CA PRO A 325 -10.74 44.49 22.75
C PRO A 325 -11.72 44.97 23.84
N ASP A 326 -12.77 45.71 23.44
CA ASP A 326 -13.80 46.21 24.32
C ASP A 326 -14.83 45.10 24.62
N GLN A 327 -14.72 44.49 25.80
CA GLN A 327 -15.50 43.34 26.27
C GLN A 327 -16.90 43.72 26.80
N GLN A 328 -17.49 44.83 26.36
CA GLN A 328 -18.80 45.28 26.87
C GLN A 328 -19.94 44.29 26.59
N PHE A 329 -19.79 43.39 25.61
CA PHE A 329 -20.83 42.49 25.13
C PHE A 329 -20.58 41.00 25.43
N PHE A 330 -19.39 40.61 25.95
CA PHE A 330 -19.06 39.24 26.35
C PHE A 330 -17.85 39.20 27.28
N ASP A 331 -17.76 38.13 28.07
CA ASP A 331 -16.54 37.76 28.77
C ASP A 331 -15.83 36.59 28.06
N VAL A 332 -14.50 36.65 28.02
CA VAL A 332 -13.64 35.51 27.70
C VAL A 332 -12.68 35.30 28.84
N SER A 333 -12.67 34.10 29.41
CA SER A 333 -11.63 33.67 30.33
C SER A 333 -10.85 32.50 29.73
N TYR A 334 -9.58 32.40 30.12
CA TYR A 334 -8.69 31.33 29.70
C TYR A 334 -8.03 30.71 30.93
N GLU A 335 -8.26 29.41 31.13
CA GLU A 335 -7.62 28.62 32.18
C GLU A 335 -6.37 27.93 31.61
N ALA A 336 -5.22 28.21 32.21
CA ALA A 336 -3.92 27.83 31.68
C ALA A 336 -3.57 26.36 31.98
N GLU A 337 -4.09 25.80 33.08
CA GLU A 337 -3.87 24.40 33.45
C GLU A 337 -4.67 23.45 32.55
N THR A 338 -5.93 23.77 32.30
CA THR A 338 -6.84 22.95 31.49
C THR A 338 -6.91 23.40 30.03
N LYS A 339 -6.15 24.44 29.64
CA LYS A 339 -6.11 25.01 28.29
C LYS A 339 -7.50 25.33 27.73
N THR A 340 -8.37 25.84 28.59
CA THR A 340 -9.79 25.99 28.33
C THR A 340 -10.17 27.46 28.18
N PHE A 341 -10.86 27.81 27.09
CA PHE A 341 -11.54 29.09 26.95
C PHE A 341 -12.99 28.97 27.36
N THR A 342 -13.47 29.94 28.14
CA THR A 342 -14.88 30.07 28.51
C THR A 342 -15.39 31.42 28.00
N ILE A 343 -16.37 31.37 27.09
CA ILE A 343 -16.97 32.54 26.46
C ILE A 343 -18.42 32.68 26.98
N THR A 344 -18.77 33.84 27.50
CA THR A 344 -20.11 34.12 28.06
C THR A 344 -20.68 35.40 27.45
N GLY A 345 -21.89 35.31 26.87
CA GLY A 345 -22.57 36.44 26.22
C GLY A 345 -23.24 37.39 27.22
N LYS A 346 -23.07 38.70 27.04
CA LYS A 346 -23.66 39.75 27.89
C LYS A 346 -24.64 40.68 27.16
N ALA A 347 -24.29 41.08 25.93
CA ALA A 347 -25.09 41.98 25.12
C ALA A 347 -24.94 41.63 23.63
N GLU A 348 -25.88 42.04 22.79
CA GLU A 348 -25.81 41.79 21.35
C GLU A 348 -24.55 42.43 20.74
N GLY A 349 -23.83 41.67 19.91
CA GLY A 349 -22.56 42.10 19.36
C GLY A 349 -21.83 41.01 18.57
N THR A 350 -20.71 41.37 17.95
CA THR A 350 -19.82 40.43 17.25
C THR A 350 -18.38 40.67 17.63
N ALA A 351 -17.60 39.60 17.75
CA ALA A 351 -16.17 39.65 18.01
C ALA A 351 -15.44 38.50 17.32
N THR A 352 -14.10 38.56 17.35
CA THR A 352 -13.22 37.50 16.88
C THR A 352 -12.24 37.12 17.98
N LEU A 353 -12.22 35.85 18.36
CA LEU A 353 -11.19 35.27 19.21
C LEU A 353 -10.09 34.71 18.31
N LYS A 354 -8.91 35.33 18.34
CA LYS A 354 -7.73 34.89 17.61
C LYS A 354 -6.86 34.05 18.53
N ILE A 355 -6.56 32.82 18.12
CA ILE A 355 -5.78 31.86 18.90
C ILE A 355 -4.57 31.44 18.07
N THR A 356 -3.39 31.52 18.69
CA THR A 356 -2.17 30.86 18.19
C THR A 356 -1.78 29.78 19.19
N ALA A 357 -1.79 28.54 18.73
CA ALA A 357 -1.47 27.37 19.52
C ALA A 357 -0.20 26.69 19.01
N LYS A 358 0.62 26.24 19.94
CA LYS A 358 1.91 25.63 19.66
C LYS A 358 2.12 24.37 20.47
N LYS A 359 2.68 23.36 19.80
CA LYS A 359 3.07 22.08 20.41
C LYS A 359 4.46 21.71 19.96
N SER A 360 5.30 21.26 20.89
CA SER A 360 6.66 20.85 20.62
C SER A 360 6.69 19.77 19.53
N GLY A 361 7.41 20.03 18.44
CA GLY A 361 7.50 19.12 17.29
C GLY A 361 6.36 19.22 16.27
N SER A 362 5.43 20.17 16.39
CA SER A 362 4.38 20.49 15.41
C SER A 362 4.51 21.93 14.89
N GLU A 363 3.96 22.24 13.70
CA GLU A 363 3.84 23.62 13.21
C GLU A 363 2.78 24.39 14.02
N ASP A 364 2.97 25.71 14.15
CA ASP A 364 2.01 26.60 14.83
C ASP A 364 0.66 26.61 14.09
N ILE A 365 -0.44 26.50 14.83
CA ILE A 365 -1.79 26.63 14.27
C ILE A 365 -2.39 27.98 14.69
N ILE A 366 -2.86 28.73 13.69
CA ILE A 366 -3.58 30.00 13.87
C ILE A 366 -5.05 29.77 13.52
N LYS A 367 -5.94 30.12 14.44
CA LYS A 367 -7.40 30.03 14.28
C LYS A 367 -8.07 31.34 14.67
N ASP A 368 -8.96 31.80 13.80
CA ASP A 368 -9.84 32.94 14.05
C ASP A 368 -11.27 32.40 14.23
N ILE A 369 -11.84 32.60 15.42
CA ILE A 369 -13.18 32.14 15.77
C ILE A 369 -14.11 33.34 15.80
N SER A 370 -15.13 33.34 14.94
CA SER A 370 -16.16 34.39 14.95
C SER A 370 -17.14 34.15 16.10
N ILE A 371 -17.37 35.14 16.95
CA ILE A 371 -18.33 35.11 18.06
C ILE A 371 -19.50 36.01 17.67
N ASN A 372 -20.70 35.46 17.56
CA ASN A 372 -21.93 36.21 17.34
C ASN A 372 -22.82 36.11 18.58
N ILE A 373 -23.16 37.25 19.16
CA ILE A 373 -24.00 37.31 20.34
C ILE A 373 -25.36 37.85 19.93
N GLN A 374 -26.38 37.01 20.08
CA GLN A 374 -27.75 37.33 19.69
C GLN A 374 -28.52 37.91 20.89
N ALA A 375 -29.47 38.80 20.60
CA ALA A 375 -30.38 39.33 21.62
C ALA A 375 -31.12 38.21 22.36
N ALA A 376 -31.28 38.34 23.67
CA ALA A 376 -32.17 37.49 24.44
C ALA A 376 -33.62 37.86 24.08
N ASN A 377 -34.36 36.92 23.49
CA ASN A 377 -35.79 37.07 23.20
C ASN A 377 -36.66 36.86 24.45
#